data_AF-A0A970WL08-F1
#
_entry.id   AF-A0A970WL08-F1
#
_cell.length_a   1.000
_cell.length_b   1.000
_cell.length_c   1.000
_cell.angle_alpha   90.00
_cell.angle_beta   90.00
_cell.angle_gamma   90.00
#
_symmetry.space_group_name_H-M   'P 1'
#
loop_
_entity.id
_entity.type
_entity.pdbx_description
1 polymer ?
#
loop_
_entity_poly.entity_id
_entity_poly.type
_entity_poly.pdbx_seq_one_letter_code
_entity_poly.pdbx_strand_id
1 'polypeptide(L)'
;MEDAADRKTPVWQQTALAVSTGLCLAVSACHWFQPDWLAALTLAPPWFWLLPGLLLVRLGYRRDRRRRSVAVLVLWLLFTGVFVEELRSLVRFGRTPTQEWIAAREQGRAIRVVSLNCCLGNVRAAAEVAAYEPDIVLLQESPGREAIEELARELFGEGGRVVCGYDTSILTRWRIEPRPAAPSSDFVHGVATLPSGMAVDVVSLRLNPPVGRLDFWSPGFWRDHRNNRVIHRDQIRDVMDALDGSPTNHVIVGGDFNAPAGDGALAHLRPRLHDTFRRAGRGWGNTGTNEFPLFRVDQIWASRGLRAESVRAQRTVHSDHQMVVCDLVVGE
;
A
#
# COMPACT_ATOMS: atom_id res chain seq x y z
N MET A 1 -36.55 -15.26 50.97
CA MET A 1 -36.43 -15.97 49.68
C MET A 1 -37.38 -15.26 48.75
N GLU A 2 -36.93 -14.12 48.24
CA GLU A 2 -37.80 -13.05 47.72
C GLU A 2 -37.13 -12.44 46.50
N ASP A 3 -37.90 -12.34 45.42
CA ASP A 3 -37.68 -11.55 44.20
C ASP A 3 -36.33 -11.63 43.48
N ALA A 4 -36.18 -12.70 42.68
CA ALA A 4 -35.49 -12.58 41.40
C ALA A 4 -36.42 -11.85 40.42
N ALA A 5 -36.61 -10.55 40.64
CA ALA A 5 -37.37 -9.67 39.77
C ALA A 5 -36.92 -9.85 38.31
N ASP A 6 -37.88 -10.18 37.46
CA ASP A 6 -37.81 -10.15 36.00
C ASP A 6 -37.45 -8.72 35.56
N ARG A 7 -36.17 -8.37 35.64
CA ARG A 7 -35.64 -7.11 35.12
C ARG A 7 -35.76 -7.18 33.61
N LYS A 8 -36.90 -6.68 33.09
CA LYS A 8 -37.13 -6.40 31.67
C LYS A 8 -35.86 -5.80 31.08
N THR A 9 -35.39 -6.44 30.01
CA THR A 9 -34.10 -6.07 29.43
C THR A 9 -34.17 -4.61 28.97
N PRO A 10 -33.19 -3.77 29.31
CA PRO A 10 -33.11 -2.44 28.73
C PRO A 10 -33.03 -2.57 27.20
N VAL A 11 -33.95 -1.93 26.48
CA VAL A 11 -34.08 -2.01 25.01
C VAL A 11 -32.74 -1.72 24.33
N TRP A 12 -31.97 -0.77 24.87
CA TRP A 12 -30.66 -0.37 24.33
C TRP A 12 -29.65 -1.52 24.21
N GLN A 13 -29.73 -2.54 25.08
CA GLN A 13 -28.81 -3.70 25.03
C GLN A 13 -29.12 -4.64 23.85
N GLN A 14 -30.40 -4.78 23.48
CA GLN A 14 -30.78 -5.51 22.26
C GLN A 14 -30.36 -4.72 21.02
N THR A 15 -30.57 -3.42 21.06
CA THR A 15 -30.16 -2.49 20.01
C THR A 15 -28.65 -2.56 19.77
N ALA A 16 -27.81 -2.64 20.82
CA ALA A 16 -26.35 -2.67 20.69
C ALA A 16 -25.83 -3.87 19.86
N LEU A 17 -26.29 -5.10 20.12
CA LEU A 17 -25.88 -6.27 19.33
C LEU A 17 -26.38 -6.20 17.89
N ALA A 18 -27.61 -5.73 17.68
CA ALA A 18 -28.16 -5.56 16.34
C ALA A 18 -27.37 -4.50 15.54
N VAL A 19 -27.02 -3.37 16.16
CA VAL A 19 -26.19 -2.32 15.56
C VAL A 19 -24.79 -2.83 15.26
N SER A 20 -24.16 -3.62 16.15
CA SER A 20 -22.87 -4.24 15.86
C SER A 20 -22.92 -5.16 14.63
N THR A 21 -23.97 -5.99 14.52
CA THR A 21 -24.15 -6.87 13.36
C THR A 21 -24.35 -6.05 12.09
N GLY A 22 -25.24 -5.05 12.13
CA GLY A 22 -25.50 -4.15 11.01
C GLY A 22 -24.23 -3.42 10.55
N LEU A 23 -23.44 -2.90 11.51
CA LEU A 23 -22.15 -2.27 11.24
C LEU A 23 -21.20 -3.24 10.54
N CYS A 24 -20.99 -4.44 11.09
CA CYS A 24 -20.11 -5.46 10.50
C CYS A 24 -20.50 -5.79 9.06
N LEU A 25 -21.80 -6.00 8.79
CA LEU A 25 -22.30 -6.31 7.45
C LEU A 25 -22.13 -5.12 6.49
N ALA A 26 -22.44 -3.90 6.94
CA ALA A 26 -22.32 -2.70 6.15
C ALA A 26 -20.86 -2.41 5.76
N VAL A 27 -19.92 -2.46 6.71
CA VAL A 27 -18.50 -2.24 6.41
C VAL A 27 -17.92 -3.35 5.56
N SER A 28 -18.35 -4.60 5.76
CA SER A 28 -17.98 -5.73 4.89
C SER A 28 -18.41 -5.48 3.44
N ALA A 29 -19.67 -5.06 3.24
CA ALA A 29 -20.19 -4.72 1.92
C ALA A 29 -19.43 -3.54 1.29
N CYS A 30 -19.12 -2.51 2.09
CA CYS A 30 -18.35 -1.36 1.59
C CYS A 30 -16.94 -1.75 1.15
N HIS A 31 -16.21 -2.56 1.92
CA HIS A 31 -14.87 -3.02 1.53
C HIS A 31 -14.89 -4.01 0.36
N TRP A 32 -15.99 -4.76 0.19
CA TRP A 32 -16.15 -5.72 -0.91
C TRP A 32 -16.53 -5.05 -2.23
N PHE A 33 -17.57 -4.21 -2.23
CA PHE A 33 -18.09 -3.58 -3.44
C PHE A 33 -17.45 -2.23 -3.75
N GLN A 34 -16.91 -1.55 -2.74
CA GLN A 34 -16.22 -0.26 -2.84
C GLN A 34 -16.91 0.79 -3.72
N PRO A 35 -18.21 1.09 -3.47
CA PRO A 35 -18.89 2.11 -4.24
C PRO A 35 -18.19 3.46 -4.06
N ASP A 36 -17.96 4.19 -5.16
CA ASP A 36 -17.17 5.44 -5.14
C ASP A 36 -17.72 6.48 -4.16
N TRP A 37 -19.04 6.55 -3.97
CA TRP A 37 -19.67 7.45 -3.02
C TRP A 37 -19.32 7.18 -1.55
N LEU A 38 -18.88 5.97 -1.22
CA LEU A 38 -18.43 5.60 0.12
C LEU A 38 -16.90 5.50 0.20
N ALA A 39 -16.18 6.19 -0.69
CA ALA A 39 -14.72 6.14 -0.73
C ALA A 39 -14.05 6.49 0.60
N ALA A 40 -14.56 7.51 1.28
CA ALA A 40 -14.06 7.91 2.58
C ALA A 40 -14.15 6.79 3.65
N LEU A 41 -15.17 5.93 3.58
CA LEU A 41 -15.34 4.84 4.54
C LEU A 41 -14.24 3.79 4.39
N THR A 42 -13.84 3.49 3.16
CA THR A 42 -12.82 2.47 2.88
C THR A 42 -11.39 3.04 2.91
N LEU A 43 -11.21 4.34 3.12
CA LEU A 43 -9.92 4.94 3.45
C LEU A 43 -9.48 4.57 4.87
N ALA A 44 -10.43 4.50 5.81
CA ALA A 44 -10.15 4.04 7.16
C ALA A 44 -9.65 2.59 7.11
N PRO A 45 -8.53 2.25 7.79
CA PRO A 45 -8.03 0.89 7.80
C PRO A 45 -9.09 -0.08 8.35
N PRO A 46 -9.25 -1.28 7.76
CA PRO A 46 -10.33 -2.20 8.17
C PRO A 46 -10.34 -2.52 9.67
N TRP A 47 -9.16 -2.61 10.31
CA TRP A 47 -9.06 -2.88 11.74
C TRP A 47 -9.67 -1.78 12.63
N PHE A 48 -9.78 -0.54 12.12
CA PHE A 48 -10.38 0.58 12.86
C PHE A 48 -11.83 0.28 13.26
N TRP A 49 -12.58 -0.39 12.38
CA TRP A 49 -13.98 -0.74 12.59
C TRP A 49 -14.21 -1.80 13.67
N LEU A 50 -13.17 -2.54 14.05
CA LEU A 50 -13.23 -3.50 15.16
C LEU A 50 -13.51 -2.80 16.50
N LEU A 51 -12.99 -1.58 16.70
CA LEU A 51 -13.15 -0.84 17.96
C LEU A 51 -14.63 -0.56 18.30
N PRO A 52 -15.38 0.19 17.47
CA PRO A 52 -16.80 0.42 17.74
C PRO A 52 -17.62 -0.88 17.70
N GLY A 53 -17.27 -1.80 16.80
CA GLY A 53 -17.93 -3.10 16.68
C GLY A 53 -17.86 -3.93 17.96
N LEU A 54 -16.66 -4.17 18.48
CA LEU A 54 -16.44 -4.97 19.68
C LEU A 54 -16.92 -4.25 20.95
N LEU A 55 -16.86 -2.92 21.00
CA LEU A 55 -17.47 -2.14 22.08
C LEU A 55 -18.99 -2.37 22.14
N LEU A 56 -19.68 -2.31 21.00
CA LEU A 56 -21.12 -2.59 20.93
C LEU A 56 -21.44 -4.04 21.34
N VAL A 57 -20.60 -5.01 20.97
CA VAL A 57 -20.74 -6.40 21.45
C VAL A 57 -20.63 -6.47 22.98
N ARG A 58 -19.63 -5.79 23.57
CA ARG A 58 -19.44 -5.75 25.03
C ARG A 58 -20.63 -5.11 25.73
N LEU A 59 -21.11 -3.98 25.23
CA LEU A 59 -22.27 -3.26 25.80
C LEU A 59 -23.57 -4.08 25.69
N GLY A 60 -23.71 -4.89 24.65
CA GLY A 60 -24.86 -5.78 24.45
C GLY A 60 -24.71 -7.19 25.05
N TYR A 61 -23.57 -7.54 25.66
CA TYR A 61 -23.30 -8.89 26.16
C TYR A 61 -24.14 -9.24 27.40
N ARG A 62 -24.73 -10.43 27.38
CA ARG A 62 -25.38 -11.05 28.55
C ARG A 62 -25.25 -12.57 28.53
N ARG A 63 -25.29 -13.19 29.71
CA ARG A 63 -25.17 -14.65 29.88
C ARG A 63 -26.30 -15.42 29.18
N ASP A 64 -27.52 -14.92 29.22
CA ASP A 64 -28.70 -15.50 28.54
C ASP A 64 -28.62 -15.41 27.01
N ARG A 65 -27.82 -14.49 26.48
CA ARG A 65 -27.66 -14.25 25.02
C ARG A 65 -26.28 -14.62 24.50
N ARG A 66 -25.52 -15.40 25.27
CA ARG A 66 -24.15 -15.80 24.94
C ARG A 66 -24.01 -16.29 23.50
N ARG A 67 -24.96 -17.11 23.01
CA ARG A 67 -24.94 -17.63 21.62
C ARG A 67 -24.99 -16.51 20.57
N ARG A 68 -25.81 -15.48 20.76
CA ARG A 68 -25.90 -14.34 19.84
C ARG A 68 -24.63 -13.50 19.88
N SER A 69 -24.13 -13.18 21.07
CA SER A 69 -22.86 -12.44 21.20
C SER A 69 -21.70 -13.20 20.55
N VAL A 70 -21.62 -14.52 20.74
CA VAL A 70 -20.62 -15.37 20.06
C VAL A 70 -20.78 -15.32 18.54
N ALA A 71 -22.00 -15.39 18.01
CA ALA A 71 -22.23 -15.28 16.57
C ALA A 71 -21.73 -13.93 16.01
N VAL A 72 -21.98 -12.81 16.69
CA VAL A 72 -21.49 -11.49 16.28
C VAL A 72 -19.96 -11.41 16.38
N LEU A 73 -19.34 -12.01 17.39
CA LEU A 73 -17.89 -12.12 17.49
C LEU A 73 -17.29 -12.95 16.35
N VAL A 74 -17.94 -14.05 15.95
CA VAL A 74 -17.53 -14.85 14.79
C VAL A 74 -17.62 -14.03 13.51
N LEU A 75 -18.68 -13.23 13.32
CA LEU A 75 -18.79 -12.32 12.17
C LEU A 75 -17.62 -11.32 12.12
N TRP A 76 -17.28 -10.70 13.25
CA TRP A 76 -16.12 -9.80 13.32
C TRP A 76 -14.80 -10.54 13.08
N LEU A 77 -14.66 -11.78 13.56
CA LEU A 77 -13.47 -12.60 13.28
C LEU A 77 -13.34 -12.90 11.79
N LEU A 78 -14.45 -13.23 11.11
CA LEU A 78 -14.48 -13.43 9.66
C LEU A 78 -14.12 -12.14 8.90
N PHE A 79 -14.71 -11.01 9.29
CA PHE A 79 -14.35 -9.70 8.74
C PHE A 79 -12.85 -9.43 8.88
N THR A 80 -12.31 -9.69 10.07
CA THR A 80 -10.88 -9.49 10.35
C THR A 80 -10.01 -10.38 9.46
N GLY A 81 -10.34 -11.67 9.32
CA GLY A 81 -9.59 -12.60 8.48
C GLY A 81 -9.63 -12.27 6.98
N VAL A 82 -10.69 -11.60 6.52
CA VAL A 82 -10.88 -11.23 5.10
C VAL A 82 -10.22 -9.89 4.77
N PHE A 83 -10.45 -8.86 5.61
CA PHE A 83 -10.15 -7.47 5.26
C PHE A 83 -8.95 -6.88 6.00
N VAL A 84 -8.56 -7.39 7.17
CA VAL A 84 -7.41 -6.83 7.93
C VAL A 84 -6.13 -7.51 7.44
N GLU A 85 -5.36 -6.78 6.62
CA GLU A 85 -4.13 -7.30 6.02
C GLU A 85 -3.00 -7.49 7.05
N GLU A 86 -2.97 -6.63 8.06
CA GLU A 86 -1.91 -6.57 9.07
C GLU A 86 -1.86 -7.86 9.89
N LEU A 87 -2.99 -8.56 10.07
CA LEU A 87 -2.99 -9.87 10.70
C LEU A 87 -2.07 -10.87 9.99
N ARG A 88 -2.01 -10.82 8.66
CA ARG A 88 -1.22 -11.76 7.85
C ARG A 88 0.24 -11.37 7.83
N SER A 89 0.55 -10.07 7.81
CA SER A 89 1.94 -9.60 7.79
C SER A 89 2.62 -9.69 9.16
N LEU A 90 1.88 -9.47 10.26
CA LEU A 90 2.42 -9.53 11.62
C LEU A 90 2.80 -10.95 12.07
N VAL A 91 2.21 -11.99 11.47
CA VAL A 91 2.52 -13.40 11.78
C VAL A 91 3.61 -14.00 10.87
N ARG A 92 4.09 -13.25 9.87
CA ARG A 92 5.19 -13.71 8.99
C ARG A 92 6.54 -13.43 9.66
N PHE A 93 6.95 -14.37 10.50
CA PHE A 93 8.26 -14.35 11.16
C PHE A 93 9.35 -14.92 10.24
N GLY A 94 10.60 -14.57 10.54
CA GLY A 94 11.78 -15.10 9.84
C GLY A 94 12.77 -14.01 9.50
N ARG A 95 14.04 -14.39 9.38
CA ARG A 95 15.11 -13.46 8.98
C ARG A 95 14.91 -13.02 7.53
N THR A 96 15.33 -11.78 7.28
CA THR A 96 15.34 -11.16 5.96
C THR A 96 16.66 -10.45 5.75
N PRO A 97 17.26 -10.51 4.56
CA PRO A 97 16.81 -11.25 3.38
C PRO A 97 16.84 -12.78 3.58
N THR A 98 16.09 -13.55 2.78
CA THR A 98 16.15 -15.02 2.81
C THR A 98 17.46 -15.49 2.18
N GLN A 99 17.97 -16.66 2.61
CA GLN A 99 19.18 -17.24 2.00
C GLN A 99 18.97 -17.52 0.50
N GLU A 100 17.76 -17.91 0.11
CA GLU A 100 17.36 -18.07 -1.27
C GLU A 100 17.48 -16.76 -2.06
N TRP A 101 17.01 -15.63 -1.49
CA TRP A 101 17.14 -14.33 -2.13
C TRP A 101 18.60 -13.88 -2.27
N ILE A 102 19.44 -14.13 -1.26
CA ILE A 102 20.88 -13.81 -1.30
C ILE A 102 21.54 -14.58 -2.44
N ALA A 103 21.33 -15.90 -2.50
CA ALA A 103 21.88 -16.74 -3.56
C ALA A 103 21.35 -16.32 -4.96
N ALA A 104 20.08 -15.93 -5.06
CA ALA A 104 19.52 -15.42 -6.32
C ALA A 104 20.13 -14.06 -6.71
N ARG A 105 20.43 -13.18 -5.74
CA ARG A 105 21.09 -11.88 -5.98
C ARG A 105 22.50 -12.06 -6.53
N GLU A 106 23.27 -12.98 -5.96
CA GLU A 106 24.63 -13.33 -6.44
C GLU A 106 24.61 -13.83 -7.90
N GLN A 107 23.51 -14.45 -8.31
CA GLN A 107 23.32 -14.95 -9.68
C GLN A 107 22.65 -13.93 -10.61
N GLY A 108 22.42 -12.69 -10.16
CA GLY A 108 21.76 -11.64 -10.97
C GLY A 108 20.27 -11.89 -11.23
N ARG A 109 19.62 -12.74 -10.43
CA ARG A 109 18.20 -13.11 -10.53
C ARG A 109 17.33 -12.53 -9.42
N ALA A 110 17.85 -11.62 -8.61
CA ALA A 110 17.09 -10.94 -7.57
C ALA A 110 17.25 -9.42 -7.67
N ILE A 111 16.22 -8.71 -7.23
CA ILE A 111 16.11 -7.25 -7.32
C ILE A 111 15.70 -6.74 -5.94
N ARG A 112 16.41 -5.74 -5.42
CA ARG A 112 15.93 -4.92 -4.31
C ARG A 112 15.41 -3.60 -4.84
N VAL A 113 14.12 -3.35 -4.59
CA VAL A 113 13.45 -2.10 -4.91
C VAL A 113 13.20 -1.34 -3.61
N VAL A 114 13.62 -0.08 -3.53
CA VAL A 114 13.32 0.81 -2.41
C VAL A 114 12.48 1.98 -2.93
N SER A 115 11.32 2.21 -2.33
CA SER A 115 10.44 3.34 -2.67
C SER A 115 10.33 4.31 -1.52
N LEU A 116 10.41 5.62 -1.79
CA LEU A 116 10.31 6.66 -0.77
C LEU A 116 9.77 7.99 -1.33
N ASN A 117 8.70 8.49 -0.73
CA ASN A 117 8.31 9.90 -0.82
C ASN A 117 9.30 10.76 0.00
N CYS A 118 9.90 11.77 -0.63
CA CYS A 118 10.99 12.58 -0.08
C CYS A 118 10.55 13.89 0.57
N CYS A 119 9.27 14.09 0.90
CA CYS A 119 8.78 15.27 1.65
C CYS A 119 9.28 16.59 1.04
N LEU A 120 8.74 16.95 -0.13
CA LEU A 120 9.06 18.16 -0.90
C LEU A 120 10.53 18.27 -1.32
N GLY A 121 11.10 17.18 -1.84
CA GLY A 121 12.44 17.19 -2.42
C GLY A 121 13.58 17.15 -1.41
N ASN A 122 13.35 16.63 -0.20
CA ASN A 122 14.38 16.55 0.83
C ASN A 122 15.48 15.55 0.46
N VAL A 123 16.64 16.07 0.07
CA VAL A 123 17.82 15.27 -0.32
C VAL A 123 18.28 14.33 0.79
N ARG A 124 18.15 14.73 2.07
CA ARG A 124 18.53 13.88 3.19
C ARG A 124 17.61 12.67 3.34
N ALA A 125 16.32 12.83 3.03
CA ALA A 125 15.38 11.71 3.00
C ALA A 125 15.74 10.73 1.89
N ALA A 126 15.99 11.25 0.68
CA ALA A 126 16.39 10.44 -0.46
C ALA A 126 17.67 9.63 -0.17
N ALA A 127 18.65 10.20 0.53
CA ALA A 127 19.89 9.53 0.90
C ALA A 127 19.69 8.33 1.87
N GLU A 128 18.60 8.29 2.65
CA GLU A 128 18.34 7.20 3.59
C GLU A 128 18.18 5.83 2.90
N VAL A 129 17.83 5.82 1.60
CA VAL A 129 17.70 4.57 0.83
C VAL A 129 19.03 3.81 0.71
N ALA A 130 20.17 4.50 0.84
CA ALA A 130 21.50 3.92 0.72
C ALA A 130 21.74 2.78 1.74
N ALA A 131 21.17 2.91 2.94
CA ALA A 131 21.31 1.93 4.01
C ALA A 131 20.74 0.55 3.66
N TYR A 132 19.95 0.45 2.59
CA TYR A 132 19.27 -0.78 2.17
C TYR A 132 19.89 -1.42 0.93
N GLU A 133 20.97 -0.86 0.37
CA GLU A 133 21.68 -1.41 -0.80
C GLU A 133 20.74 -1.75 -1.99
N PRO A 134 19.93 -0.78 -2.48
CA PRO A 134 18.97 -1.00 -3.54
C PRO A 134 19.63 -1.37 -4.88
N ASP A 135 18.89 -2.01 -5.78
CA ASP A 135 19.22 -2.04 -7.22
C ASP A 135 18.39 -1.04 -8.03
N ILE A 136 17.18 -0.77 -7.54
CA ILE A 136 16.23 0.19 -8.08
C ILE A 136 15.71 1.05 -6.92
N VAL A 137 15.71 2.36 -7.10
CA VAL A 137 15.11 3.33 -6.18
C VAL A 137 13.98 4.04 -6.91
N LEU A 138 12.82 4.13 -6.28
CA LEU A 138 11.65 4.87 -6.75
C LEU A 138 11.41 6.04 -5.80
N LEU A 139 11.63 7.27 -6.26
CA LEU A 139 11.39 8.46 -5.44
C LEU A 139 10.16 9.23 -5.93
N GLN A 140 9.47 9.83 -4.97
CA GLN A 140 8.32 10.72 -5.14
C GLN A 140 8.55 11.98 -4.32
N GLU A 141 7.88 13.09 -4.66
CA GLU A 141 8.29 14.42 -4.19
C GLU A 141 9.80 14.58 -4.37
N SER A 142 10.28 14.16 -5.54
CA SER A 142 11.70 13.91 -5.78
C SER A 142 12.52 15.19 -5.61
N PRO A 143 13.74 15.08 -5.04
CA PRO A 143 14.71 16.15 -5.14
C PRO A 143 14.95 16.59 -6.59
N GLY A 144 15.55 17.78 -6.75
CA GLY A 144 15.92 18.30 -8.06
C GLY A 144 16.89 17.36 -8.80
N ARG A 145 16.84 17.42 -10.14
CA ARG A 145 17.58 16.52 -11.04
C ARG A 145 19.08 16.38 -10.71
N GLU A 146 19.75 17.48 -10.41
CA GLU A 146 21.18 17.47 -10.05
C GLU A 146 21.46 16.62 -8.81
N ALA A 147 20.64 16.76 -7.77
CA ALA A 147 20.75 15.98 -6.54
C ALA A 147 20.43 14.50 -6.77
N ILE A 148 19.48 14.19 -7.66
CA ILE A 148 19.16 12.81 -8.05
C ILE A 148 20.31 12.16 -8.82
N GLU A 149 20.94 12.88 -9.75
CA GLU A 149 22.10 12.40 -10.50
C GLU A 149 23.32 12.20 -9.58
N GLU A 150 23.50 13.08 -8.58
CA GLU A 150 24.52 12.92 -7.54
C GLU A 150 24.25 11.68 -6.67
N LEU A 151 23.03 11.52 -6.15
CA LEU A 151 22.65 10.34 -5.37
C LEU A 151 22.82 9.05 -6.17
N ALA A 152 22.49 9.03 -7.45
CA ALA A 152 22.71 7.85 -8.30
C ALA A 152 24.19 7.50 -8.44
N ARG A 153 25.07 8.51 -8.51
CA ARG A 153 26.52 8.32 -8.54
C ARG A 153 27.06 7.81 -7.21
N GLU A 154 26.54 8.31 -6.10
CA GLU A 154 26.89 7.83 -4.76
C GLU A 154 26.47 6.38 -4.53
N LEU A 155 25.24 6.01 -4.92
CA LEU A 155 24.71 4.67 -4.74
C LEU A 155 25.34 3.63 -5.68
N PHE A 156 25.60 4.02 -6.94
CA PHE A 156 25.87 3.06 -8.01
C PHE A 156 27.17 3.32 -8.79
N GLY A 157 27.92 4.37 -8.43
CA GLY A 157 29.13 4.78 -9.14
C GLY A 157 28.83 5.29 -10.56
N GLU A 158 29.80 5.15 -11.48
CA GLU A 158 29.66 5.57 -12.88
C GLU A 158 28.56 4.82 -13.65
N GLY A 159 28.14 3.66 -13.14
CA GLY A 159 27.04 2.86 -13.67
C GLY A 159 25.65 3.39 -13.32
N GLY A 160 25.54 4.36 -12.40
CA GLY A 160 24.26 4.94 -11.99
C GLY A 160 23.50 5.56 -13.17
N ARG A 161 22.22 5.23 -13.29
CA ARG A 161 21.31 5.79 -14.28
C ARG A 161 20.06 6.31 -13.60
N VAL A 162 19.49 7.35 -14.20
CA VAL A 162 18.30 8.02 -13.68
C VAL A 162 17.28 8.23 -14.79
N VAL A 163 16.01 8.16 -14.43
CA VAL A 163 14.88 8.66 -15.22
C VAL A 163 14.13 9.64 -14.32
N CYS A 164 14.05 10.89 -14.73
CA CYS A 164 13.44 11.97 -13.94
C CYS A 164 12.18 12.49 -14.66
N GLY A 165 11.13 12.70 -13.87
CA GLY A 165 9.90 13.36 -14.28
C GLY A 165 9.78 14.69 -13.55
N TYR A 166 8.55 15.20 -13.47
CA TYR A 166 8.26 16.42 -12.74
C TYR A 166 8.41 16.25 -11.22
N ASP A 167 7.84 15.17 -10.67
CA ASP A 167 7.74 14.93 -9.22
C ASP A 167 8.23 13.54 -8.79
N THR A 168 8.56 12.67 -9.76
CA THR A 168 8.96 11.29 -9.52
C THR A 168 10.25 10.97 -10.26
N SER A 169 11.03 10.04 -9.72
CA SER A 169 12.27 9.58 -10.35
C SER A 169 12.55 8.10 -10.10
N ILE A 170 13.25 7.48 -11.05
CA ILE A 170 13.80 6.12 -10.95
C ILE A 170 15.32 6.26 -10.95
N LEU A 171 15.99 5.65 -9.98
CA LEU A 171 17.45 5.49 -9.99
C LEU A 171 17.76 4.00 -10.04
N THR A 172 18.74 3.59 -10.84
CA THR A 172 19.16 2.19 -10.88
C THR A 172 20.63 2.07 -11.28
N ARG A 173 21.26 0.97 -10.87
CA ARG A 173 22.62 0.60 -11.29
C ARG A 173 22.69 -0.02 -12.68
N TRP A 174 21.55 -0.27 -13.29
CA TRP A 174 21.45 -0.95 -14.58
C TRP A 174 21.17 0.03 -15.71
N ARG A 175 21.40 -0.40 -16.96
CA ARG A 175 20.94 0.36 -18.12
C ARG A 175 19.42 0.50 -18.02
N ILE A 176 18.93 1.71 -18.20
CA ILE A 176 17.49 2.01 -18.27
C ILE A 176 17.23 2.92 -19.46
N GLU A 177 16.23 2.56 -20.25
CA GLU A 177 15.77 3.35 -21.38
C GLU A 177 14.48 4.07 -21.00
N PRO A 178 14.46 5.41 -20.93
CA PRO A 178 13.26 6.14 -20.58
C PRO A 178 12.20 5.94 -21.67
N ARG A 179 10.95 5.80 -21.24
CA ARG A 179 9.80 5.72 -22.14
C ARG A 179 9.07 7.07 -22.15
N PRO A 180 8.51 7.49 -23.29
CA PRO A 180 7.77 8.74 -23.36
C PRO A 180 6.59 8.74 -22.38
N ALA A 181 6.54 9.76 -21.54
CA ALA A 181 5.37 10.11 -20.72
C ALA A 181 5.09 11.60 -20.93
N ALA A 182 3.86 12.04 -20.67
CA ALA A 182 3.56 13.46 -20.68
C ALA A 182 4.46 14.19 -19.66
N PRO A 183 4.96 15.41 -19.94
CA PRO A 183 5.86 16.12 -19.03
C PRO A 183 5.28 16.36 -17.62
N SER A 184 3.95 16.46 -17.51
CA SER A 184 3.21 16.61 -16.26
C SER A 184 2.58 15.30 -15.77
N SER A 185 3.10 14.16 -16.21
CA SER A 185 2.60 12.85 -15.82
C SER A 185 2.85 12.61 -14.33
N ASP A 186 1.91 11.95 -13.67
CA ASP A 186 2.00 11.49 -12.28
C ASP A 186 2.98 10.33 -12.09
N PHE A 187 3.68 9.93 -13.16
CA PHE A 187 4.66 8.85 -13.13
C PHE A 187 5.80 9.05 -14.13
N VAL A 188 6.92 8.40 -13.85
CA VAL A 188 7.99 8.12 -14.81
C VAL A 188 8.05 6.65 -15.14
N HIS A 189 8.48 6.33 -16.37
CA HIS A 189 8.58 4.97 -16.87
C HIS A 189 9.91 4.78 -17.58
N GLY A 190 10.60 3.68 -17.28
CA GLY A 190 11.75 3.23 -18.05
C GLY A 190 11.82 1.71 -18.13
N VAL A 191 12.50 1.20 -19.15
CA VAL A 191 12.78 -0.23 -19.30
C VAL A 191 14.22 -0.49 -18.84
N ALA A 192 14.37 -1.14 -17.69
CA ALA A 192 15.67 -1.51 -17.15
C ALA A 192 16.12 -2.88 -17.69
N THR A 193 17.42 -3.04 -17.94
CA THR A 193 18.02 -4.32 -18.35
C THR A 193 18.84 -4.90 -17.22
N LEU A 194 18.39 -6.03 -16.65
CA LEU A 194 19.10 -6.73 -15.57
C LEU A 194 20.44 -7.31 -16.06
N PRO A 195 21.33 -7.71 -15.14
CA PRO A 195 22.59 -8.38 -15.50
C PRO A 195 22.39 -9.66 -16.31
N SER A 196 21.26 -10.34 -16.12
CA SER A 196 20.87 -11.51 -16.91
C SER A 196 20.49 -11.21 -18.36
N GLY A 197 20.39 -9.93 -18.74
CA GLY A 197 19.86 -9.47 -20.03
C GLY A 197 18.34 -9.31 -20.08
N MET A 198 17.63 -9.70 -19.01
CA MET A 198 16.17 -9.57 -18.94
C MET A 198 15.75 -8.09 -18.87
N ALA A 199 14.77 -7.71 -19.69
CA ALA A 199 14.15 -6.39 -19.63
C ALA A 199 13.00 -6.35 -18.61
N VAL A 200 12.91 -5.28 -17.82
CA VAL A 200 11.85 -5.05 -16.82
C VAL A 200 11.34 -3.62 -16.95
N ASP A 201 10.03 -3.45 -17.07
CA ASP A 201 9.40 -2.14 -16.93
C ASP A 201 9.47 -1.69 -15.47
N VAL A 202 9.90 -0.46 -15.26
CA VAL A 202 9.98 0.17 -13.96
C VAL A 202 9.20 1.48 -14.02
N VAL A 203 8.22 1.62 -13.13
CA VAL A 203 7.40 2.81 -12.97
C VAL A 203 7.53 3.32 -11.55
N SER A 204 7.89 4.60 -11.41
CA SER A 204 7.74 5.36 -10.16
C SER A 204 6.56 6.31 -10.33
N LEU A 205 5.59 6.28 -9.43
CA LEU A 205 4.39 7.12 -9.50
C LEU A 205 4.11 7.85 -8.20
N ARG A 206 3.40 8.97 -8.30
CA ARG A 206 2.74 9.66 -7.20
C ARG A 206 1.34 10.10 -7.64
N LEU A 207 0.31 9.42 -7.16
CA LEU A 207 -1.07 9.78 -7.52
C LEU A 207 -1.49 11.09 -6.86
N ASN A 208 -2.61 11.66 -7.31
CA ASN A 208 -3.16 12.91 -6.77
C ASN A 208 -3.24 12.87 -5.22
N PRO A 209 -2.85 13.94 -4.49
CA PRO A 209 -2.86 13.92 -3.03
C PRO A 209 -4.23 13.56 -2.41
N PRO A 210 -4.24 13.00 -1.19
CA PRO A 210 -5.47 12.62 -0.52
C PRO A 210 -6.26 13.87 -0.11
N VAL A 211 -7.58 13.70 0.03
CA VAL A 211 -8.46 14.77 0.50
C VAL A 211 -8.19 15.01 2.00
N GLY A 212 -7.62 16.17 2.34
CA GLY A 212 -7.29 16.57 3.72
C GLY A 212 -8.48 17.07 4.56
N ARG A 213 -9.68 16.54 4.34
CA ARG A 213 -10.91 16.95 5.05
C ARG A 213 -11.28 15.93 6.13
N LEU A 214 -11.87 16.41 7.23
CA LEU A 214 -12.34 15.57 8.35
C LEU A 214 -13.83 15.79 8.68
N ASP A 215 -14.52 16.64 7.92
CA ASP A 215 -15.91 17.03 8.16
C ASP A 215 -16.90 16.04 7.53
N PHE A 216 -16.88 14.79 7.98
CA PHE A 216 -17.64 13.66 7.42
C PHE A 216 -19.18 13.84 7.39
N TRP A 217 -19.71 14.81 8.12
CA TRP A 217 -21.14 15.18 8.09
C TRP A 217 -21.52 16.03 6.86
N SER A 218 -20.54 16.61 6.16
CA SER A 218 -20.81 17.47 5.02
C SER A 218 -20.95 16.65 3.73
N PRO A 219 -21.90 16.97 2.83
CA PRO A 219 -21.98 16.33 1.52
C PRO A 219 -20.73 16.57 0.65
N GLY A 220 -20.02 17.69 0.88
CA GLY A 220 -18.79 18.03 0.17
C GLY A 220 -17.67 17.03 0.43
N PHE A 221 -17.49 16.61 1.69
CA PHE A 221 -16.53 15.59 2.08
C PHE A 221 -16.67 14.32 1.23
N TRP A 222 -17.88 13.76 1.14
CA TRP A 222 -18.12 12.54 0.36
C TRP A 222 -17.90 12.73 -1.14
N ARG A 223 -18.28 13.90 -1.68
CA ARG A 223 -18.07 14.23 -3.09
C ARG A 223 -16.58 14.33 -3.42
N ASP A 224 -15.79 14.97 -2.57
CA ASP A 224 -14.36 15.16 -2.80
C ASP A 224 -13.63 13.82 -2.77
N HIS A 225 -13.91 12.95 -1.78
CA HIS A 225 -13.32 11.61 -1.73
C HIS A 225 -13.72 10.73 -2.91
N ARG A 226 -14.98 10.80 -3.34
CA ARG A 226 -15.46 10.12 -4.56
C ARG A 226 -14.66 10.59 -5.78
N ASN A 227 -14.57 11.90 -5.98
CA ASN A 227 -13.89 12.47 -7.12
C ASN A 227 -12.40 12.13 -7.13
N ASN A 228 -11.75 12.14 -5.96
CA ASN A 228 -10.34 11.75 -5.84
C ASN A 228 -10.12 10.29 -6.25
N ARG A 229 -10.99 9.36 -5.83
CA ARG A 229 -10.91 7.96 -6.28
C ARG A 229 -11.08 7.81 -7.80
N VAL A 230 -11.95 8.62 -8.42
CA VAL A 230 -12.12 8.62 -9.89
C VAL A 230 -10.84 9.11 -10.57
N ILE A 231 -10.25 10.20 -10.08
CA ILE A 231 -8.96 10.72 -10.57
C ILE A 231 -7.87 9.66 -10.45
N HIS A 232 -7.72 9.02 -9.29
CA HIS A 232 -6.75 7.94 -9.08
C HIS A 232 -6.94 6.79 -10.06
N ARG A 233 -8.19 6.40 -10.35
CA ARG A 233 -8.51 5.33 -11.30
C ARG A 233 -8.05 5.69 -12.71
N ASP A 234 -8.26 6.95 -13.11
CA ASP A 234 -7.85 7.45 -14.41
C ASP A 234 -6.31 7.52 -14.51
N GLN A 235 -5.62 8.02 -13.49
CA GLN A 235 -4.15 8.04 -13.43
C GLN A 235 -3.54 6.62 -13.49
N ILE A 236 -4.16 5.64 -12.81
CA ILE A 236 -3.71 4.24 -12.89
C ILE A 236 -3.96 3.66 -14.28
N ARG A 237 -5.05 4.03 -14.96
CA ARG A 237 -5.29 3.61 -16.34
C ARG A 237 -4.20 4.16 -17.27
N ASP A 238 -3.80 5.41 -17.10
CA ASP A 238 -2.71 6.01 -17.90
C ASP A 238 -1.37 5.26 -17.69
N VAL A 239 -1.08 4.83 -16.46
CA VAL A 239 0.08 3.96 -16.18
C VAL A 239 -0.03 2.62 -16.91
N MET A 240 -1.21 1.99 -16.90
CA MET A 240 -1.42 0.70 -17.57
C MET A 240 -1.32 0.82 -19.10
N ASP A 241 -1.88 1.89 -19.68
CA ASP A 241 -1.81 2.17 -21.11
C ASP A 241 -0.34 2.37 -21.56
N ALA A 242 0.49 3.03 -20.75
CA ALA A 242 1.92 3.17 -21.01
C ALA A 242 2.67 1.82 -20.98
N LEU A 243 2.19 0.85 -20.19
CA LEU A 243 2.77 -0.49 -20.06
C LEU A 243 2.34 -1.48 -21.15
N ASP A 244 1.25 -1.21 -21.87
CA ASP A 244 0.72 -2.11 -22.90
C ASP A 244 1.54 -2.07 -24.20
N GLY A 245 2.30 -1.00 -24.44
CA GLY A 245 3.25 -0.88 -25.55
C GLY A 245 4.66 -1.40 -25.26
N SER A 246 4.88 -2.07 -24.13
CA SER A 246 6.21 -2.48 -23.68
C SER A 246 6.69 -3.80 -24.29
N PRO A 247 8.00 -3.95 -24.58
CA PRO A 247 8.57 -5.20 -25.08
C PRO A 247 8.68 -6.32 -24.01
N THR A 248 8.33 -6.07 -22.75
CA THR A 248 8.46 -7.05 -21.66
C THR A 248 7.17 -7.27 -20.87
N ASN A 249 7.04 -8.48 -20.32
CA ASN A 249 5.97 -8.84 -19.39
C ASN A 249 6.40 -8.72 -17.92
N HIS A 250 7.67 -8.40 -17.66
CA HIS A 250 8.19 -8.16 -16.32
C HIS A 250 8.00 -6.68 -15.97
N VAL A 251 7.20 -6.42 -14.94
CA VAL A 251 6.81 -5.06 -14.59
C VAL A 251 6.94 -4.86 -13.08
N ILE A 252 7.49 -3.71 -12.69
CA ILE A 252 7.52 -3.18 -11.34
C ILE A 252 6.86 -1.79 -11.38
N VAL A 253 5.77 -1.62 -10.65
CA VAL A 253 5.12 -0.32 -10.44
C VAL A 253 5.17 -0.02 -8.96
N GLY A 254 5.77 1.10 -8.56
CA GLY A 254 5.79 1.49 -7.17
C GLY A 254 5.80 2.99 -6.96
N GLY A 255 5.61 3.40 -5.72
CA GLY A 255 5.59 4.80 -5.32
C GLY A 255 4.47 5.12 -4.34
N ASP A 256 4.09 6.38 -4.30
CA ASP A 256 3.07 6.92 -3.42
C ASP A 256 1.71 6.91 -4.13
N PHE A 257 0.88 5.92 -3.82
CA PHE A 257 -0.42 5.79 -4.46
C PHE A 257 -1.44 6.76 -3.87
N ASN A 258 -1.15 7.46 -2.76
CA ASN A 258 -2.10 8.32 -2.04
C ASN A 258 -3.47 7.66 -1.76
N ALA A 259 -3.50 6.33 -1.79
CA ALA A 259 -4.66 5.48 -1.66
C ALA A 259 -4.23 4.17 -0.98
N PRO A 260 -5.07 3.59 -0.10
CA PRO A 260 -4.79 2.28 0.47
C PRO A 260 -4.66 1.21 -0.63
N ALA A 261 -3.82 0.20 -0.42
CA ALA A 261 -3.61 -0.86 -1.41
C ALA A 261 -4.86 -1.69 -1.78
N GLY A 262 -5.86 -1.70 -0.91
CA GLY A 262 -7.15 -2.32 -1.16
C GLY A 262 -8.09 -1.50 -2.04
N ASP A 263 -7.79 -0.23 -2.32
CA ASP A 263 -8.69 0.72 -2.96
C ASP A 263 -9.07 0.31 -4.39
N GLY A 264 -10.32 0.57 -4.76
CA GLY A 264 -10.93 0.25 -6.04
C GLY A 264 -10.39 1.08 -7.19
N ALA A 265 -9.74 2.22 -6.91
CA ALA A 265 -9.01 2.96 -7.94
C ALA A 265 -7.88 2.11 -8.56
N LEU A 266 -7.29 1.22 -7.76
CA LEU A 266 -6.17 0.37 -8.16
C LEU A 266 -6.60 -0.92 -8.89
N ALA A 267 -7.88 -1.05 -9.23
CA ALA A 267 -8.45 -2.27 -9.82
C ALA A 267 -7.76 -2.67 -11.13
N HIS A 268 -7.33 -1.69 -11.94
CA HIS A 268 -6.67 -1.93 -13.24
C HIS A 268 -5.27 -2.58 -13.11
N LEU A 269 -4.61 -2.50 -11.95
CA LEU A 269 -3.33 -3.18 -11.71
C LEU A 269 -3.50 -4.70 -11.59
N ARG A 270 -4.58 -5.14 -10.93
CA ARG A 270 -4.79 -6.52 -10.44
C ARG A 270 -4.81 -7.62 -11.52
N PRO A 271 -5.25 -7.39 -12.77
CA PRO A 271 -5.21 -8.42 -13.81
C PRO A 271 -3.78 -8.86 -14.18
N ARG A 272 -2.83 -7.91 -14.24
CA ARG A 272 -1.45 -8.13 -14.69
C ARG A 272 -0.45 -8.18 -13.53
N LEU A 273 -0.70 -7.43 -12.47
CA LEU A 273 0.20 -7.23 -11.34
C LEU A 273 -0.39 -7.77 -10.04
N HIS A 274 0.48 -8.01 -9.08
CA HIS A 274 0.12 -8.35 -7.71
C HIS A 274 0.78 -7.38 -6.73
N ASP A 275 0.04 -7.07 -5.67
CA ASP A 275 0.56 -6.34 -4.51
C ASP A 275 1.61 -7.19 -3.79
N THR A 276 2.86 -6.73 -3.80
CA THR A 276 3.99 -7.48 -3.24
C THR A 276 3.89 -7.60 -1.72
N PHE A 277 3.34 -6.61 -1.03
CA PHE A 277 3.16 -6.65 0.42
C PHE A 277 2.11 -7.69 0.82
N ARG A 278 1.02 -7.79 0.07
CA ARG A 278 0.03 -8.85 0.31
C ARG A 278 0.64 -10.24 0.19
N ARG A 279 1.63 -10.44 -0.69
CA ARG A 279 2.33 -11.73 -0.87
C ARG A 279 3.40 -11.99 0.18
N ALA A 280 4.26 -11.02 0.44
CA ALA A 280 5.49 -11.23 1.23
C ALA A 280 5.78 -10.12 2.26
N GLY A 281 4.81 -9.24 2.51
CA GLY A 281 4.86 -8.20 3.53
C GLY A 281 5.04 -8.77 4.93
N ARG A 282 5.94 -8.17 5.72
CA ARG A 282 6.24 -8.58 7.10
C ARG A 282 6.12 -7.39 8.04
N GLY A 283 5.59 -7.64 9.23
CA GLY A 283 5.42 -6.61 10.25
C GLY A 283 4.32 -5.60 9.88
N TRP A 284 4.47 -4.39 10.41
CA TRP A 284 3.57 -3.27 10.13
C TRP A 284 3.97 -2.62 8.80
N GLY A 285 3.07 -2.63 7.82
CA GLY A 285 3.35 -2.21 6.44
C GLY A 285 2.91 -0.82 6.07
N ASN A 286 2.25 -0.11 6.99
CA ASN A 286 1.74 1.23 6.73
C ASN A 286 2.90 2.23 6.73
N THR A 287 2.78 3.27 5.92
CA THR A 287 3.87 4.21 5.63
C THR A 287 3.50 5.65 5.89
N GLY A 288 2.22 6.01 5.69
CA GLY A 288 1.69 7.34 5.94
C GLY A 288 0.92 7.43 7.27
N THR A 289 1.22 8.36 8.18
CA THR A 289 2.44 9.20 8.26
C THR A 289 3.56 8.44 8.97
N ASN A 290 4.80 8.91 8.87
CA ASN A 290 5.98 8.24 9.43
C ASN A 290 5.89 8.07 10.96
N GLU A 291 5.36 9.08 11.67
CA GLU A 291 5.19 9.06 13.13
C GLU A 291 4.08 8.10 13.57
N PHE A 292 2.94 8.14 12.88
CA PHE A 292 1.78 7.29 13.13
C PHE A 292 1.36 6.63 11.82
N PRO A 293 2.03 5.52 11.42
CA PRO A 293 1.80 4.87 10.14
C PRO A 293 0.45 4.15 10.16
N LEU A 294 -0.62 4.83 9.76
CA LEU A 294 -1.97 4.26 9.79
C LEU A 294 -2.42 3.77 8.41
N PHE A 295 -1.80 4.27 7.34
CA PHE A 295 -2.20 3.97 5.96
C PHE A 295 -1.03 3.43 5.14
N ARG A 296 -1.27 2.38 4.36
CA ARG A 296 -0.32 1.87 3.36
C ARG A 296 -0.57 2.52 2.01
N VAL A 297 -0.07 3.75 1.88
CA VAL A 297 -0.17 4.56 0.66
C VAL A 297 1.02 4.34 -0.26
N ASP A 298 2.20 4.06 0.29
CA ASP A 298 3.37 3.67 -0.49
C ASP A 298 3.35 2.17 -0.76
N GLN A 299 3.48 1.79 -2.03
CA GLN A 299 3.30 0.40 -2.46
C GLN A 299 4.25 0.03 -3.57
N ILE A 300 4.51 -1.27 -3.71
CA ILE A 300 5.21 -1.87 -4.86
C ILE A 300 4.35 -3.02 -5.36
N TRP A 301 4.03 -2.98 -6.65
CA TRP A 301 3.29 -3.99 -7.41
C TRP A 301 4.23 -4.61 -8.44
N ALA A 302 4.11 -5.91 -8.64
CA ALA A 302 4.98 -6.63 -9.58
C ALA A 302 4.17 -7.57 -10.48
N SER A 303 4.64 -7.83 -11.70
CA SER A 303 4.04 -8.85 -12.55
C SER A 303 4.31 -10.25 -12.01
N ARG A 304 3.54 -11.25 -12.47
CA ARG A 304 3.60 -12.62 -11.91
C ARG A 304 4.96 -13.31 -12.07
N GLY A 305 5.77 -12.89 -13.05
CA GLY A 305 7.13 -13.41 -13.26
C GLY A 305 8.16 -12.87 -12.27
N LEU A 306 7.78 -11.93 -11.39
CA LEU A 306 8.63 -11.40 -10.32
C LEU A 306 8.02 -11.78 -8.98
N ARG A 307 8.59 -12.79 -8.31
CA ARG A 307 8.10 -13.26 -7.01
C ARG A 307 8.62 -12.36 -5.89
N ALA A 308 7.71 -11.87 -5.05
CA ALA A 308 8.08 -11.17 -3.83
C ALA A 308 8.54 -12.14 -2.72
N GLU A 309 9.73 -11.89 -2.17
CA GLU A 309 10.35 -12.67 -1.09
C GLU A 309 10.18 -12.01 0.28
N SER A 310 10.30 -10.69 0.31
CA SER A 310 10.01 -9.90 1.49
C SER A 310 9.65 -8.47 1.12
N VAL A 311 8.69 -7.90 1.84
CA VAL A 311 8.39 -6.46 1.76
C VAL A 311 8.25 -5.91 3.18
N ARG A 312 8.85 -4.75 3.45
CA ARG A 312 8.84 -4.12 4.77
C ARG A 312 8.73 -2.61 4.62
N ALA A 313 7.93 -1.98 5.47
CA ALA A 313 8.06 -0.55 5.71
C ALA A 313 9.25 -0.30 6.66
N GLN A 314 9.98 0.78 6.45
CA GLN A 314 11.09 1.19 7.31
C GLN A 314 10.96 2.66 7.65
N ARG A 315 10.97 2.94 8.95
CA ARG A 315 10.88 4.30 9.49
C ARG A 315 12.03 5.15 8.94
N THR A 316 11.70 6.34 8.49
CA THR A 316 12.67 7.35 8.02
C THR A 316 12.91 8.40 9.10
N VAL A 317 13.95 9.20 8.94
CA VAL A 317 14.26 10.33 9.82
C VAL A 317 13.84 11.65 9.19
N HIS A 318 13.96 11.78 7.88
CA HIS A 318 13.83 13.05 7.15
C HIS A 318 12.61 13.14 6.25
N SER A 319 11.79 12.09 6.17
CA SER A 319 10.51 12.08 5.47
C SER A 319 9.34 11.93 6.44
N ASP A 320 8.19 12.45 6.05
CA ASP A 320 6.89 12.21 6.68
C ASP A 320 6.25 10.89 6.22
N HIS A 321 6.93 10.11 5.36
CA HIS A 321 6.59 8.75 4.97
C HIS A 321 7.66 7.74 5.42
N GLN A 322 7.24 6.52 5.75
CA GLN A 322 8.17 5.38 5.82
C GLN A 322 8.52 4.90 4.42
N MET A 323 9.76 4.45 4.20
CA MET A 323 10.14 3.85 2.92
C MET A 323 9.65 2.40 2.82
N VAL A 324 9.43 1.92 1.60
CA VAL A 324 9.10 0.52 1.32
C VAL A 324 10.33 -0.18 0.74
N VAL A 325 10.79 -1.24 1.40
CA VAL A 325 11.88 -2.11 0.91
C VAL A 325 11.27 -3.43 0.43
N CYS A 326 11.44 -3.73 -0.86
CA CYS A 326 10.89 -4.91 -1.52
C CYS A 326 12.01 -5.75 -2.15
N ASP A 327 12.11 -6.98 -1.70
CA ASP A 327 13.02 -8.01 -2.19
C ASP A 327 12.23 -8.90 -3.18
N LEU A 328 12.61 -8.86 -4.46
CA LEU A 328 12.01 -9.65 -5.55
C LEU A 328 13.01 -10.69 -6.08
N VAL A 329 12.50 -11.81 -6.57
CA VAL A 329 13.23 -12.83 -7.32
C VAL A 329 12.56 -12.99 -8.68
N VAL A 330 13.36 -13.03 -9.73
CA VAL A 330 12.91 -13.36 -11.08
C VAL A 330 12.56 -14.84 -11.10
N GLY A 331 11.29 -15.15 -11.38
CA GLY A 331 10.83 -16.53 -11.57
C GLY A 331 11.53 -17.19 -12.76
N GLU A 332 11.63 -18.52 -12.73
CA GLU A 332 12.09 -19.32 -13.88
C GLU A 332 11.17 -19.16 -15.10
#